data_AF-A0AA38G233-F1
#
_entry.id   AF-A0AA38G233-F1
#
_cell.length_a   1.000
_cell.length_b   1.000
_cell.length_c   1.000
_cell.angle_alpha   90.00
_cell.angle_beta   90.00
_cell.angle_gamma   90.00
#
_symmetry.space_group_name_H-M   'P 1'
#
loop_
_entity.id
_entity.type
_entity.pdbx_description
1 polymer ?
#
loop_
_entity_poly.entity_id
_entity_poly.type
_entity_poly.pdbx_seq_one_letter_code
_entity_poly.pdbx_strand_id
1 'polypeptide(L)'
;ALTQGKVLNIRTRALSSVSEGGDIEEDVDRKAAWLLKAFVGATAVYVGCQFFPLMGESMMQQSVALLRVKDPLFKRMGASRLSRIAIDDERRSKIVEMGGISQLINMLETAPDDCTRREAMKALAALSQS
;
A
#
# COMPACT_ATOMS: atom_id res chain seq x y z
N ALA A 1 51.38 -2.99 64.75
CA ALA A 1 51.21 -3.31 63.31
C ALA A 1 50.73 -4.75 63.20
N LEU A 2 49.93 -5.09 62.17
CA LEU A 2 49.19 -6.35 61.95
C LEU A 2 47.85 -6.39 62.74
N THR A 3 46.63 -6.47 62.20
CA THR A 3 46.12 -7.08 60.95
C THR A 3 44.76 -6.43 60.55
N GLN A 4 44.78 -5.38 59.73
CA GLN A 4 43.59 -4.85 59.04
C GLN A 4 43.42 -5.59 57.70
N GLY A 5 43.05 -6.87 57.76
CA GLY A 5 43.12 -7.75 56.57
C GLY A 5 41.90 -8.65 56.33
N LYS A 6 40.75 -8.40 56.97
CA LYS A 6 39.59 -9.32 56.86
C LYS A 6 38.24 -8.68 56.53
N VAL A 7 38.11 -7.35 56.49
CA VAL A 7 36.79 -6.69 56.30
C VAL A 7 36.47 -6.39 54.83
N LEU A 8 37.45 -6.40 53.92
CA LEU A 8 37.23 -6.06 52.50
C LEU A 8 36.75 -7.22 51.61
N ASN A 9 36.77 -8.48 52.05
CA ASN A 9 36.47 -9.63 51.18
C ASN A 9 34.99 -10.06 51.15
N ILE A 10 34.15 -9.50 52.03
CA ILE A 10 32.71 -9.85 52.08
C ILE A 10 31.90 -8.90 51.18
N ARG A 11 32.36 -7.65 51.01
CA ARG A 11 31.65 -6.61 50.26
C ARG A 11 31.72 -6.78 48.73
N THR A 12 32.71 -7.51 48.23
CA THR A 12 32.90 -7.73 46.78
C THR A 12 31.99 -8.83 46.23
N ARG A 13 31.59 -9.82 47.04
CA ARG A 13 30.70 -10.92 46.59
C ARG A 13 29.23 -10.52 46.46
N ALA A 14 28.78 -9.56 47.26
CA ALA A 14 27.40 -9.07 47.17
C ALA A 14 27.17 -8.07 46.02
N LEU A 15 28.26 -7.47 45.50
CA LEU A 15 28.18 -6.57 44.34
C LEU A 15 28.29 -7.32 43.01
N SER A 16 28.98 -8.47 42.97
CA SER A 16 29.10 -9.27 41.75
C SER A 16 27.80 -9.96 41.37
N SER A 17 27.01 -10.43 42.34
CA SER A 17 25.72 -11.09 42.07
C SER A 17 24.60 -10.15 41.63
N VAL A 18 24.79 -8.83 41.79
CA VAL A 18 23.81 -7.81 41.36
C VAL A 18 24.11 -7.28 39.95
N SER A 19 25.32 -7.52 39.43
CA SER A 19 25.73 -7.06 38.10
C SER A 19 25.36 -8.06 37.00
N GLU A 20 25.29 -9.35 37.29
CA GLU A 20 24.94 -10.39 36.30
C GLU A 20 23.47 -10.37 35.86
N GLY A 21 22.57 -9.70 36.58
CA GLY A 21 21.16 -9.56 36.20
C GLY A 21 20.86 -8.41 35.25
N GLY A 22 21.74 -7.40 35.18
CA GLY A 22 21.53 -6.20 34.34
C GLY A 22 21.85 -6.44 32.87
N ASP A 23 22.89 -7.22 32.56
CA ASP A 23 23.31 -7.48 31.18
C ASP A 23 22.27 -8.33 30.41
N ILE A 24 21.62 -9.27 31.09
CA ILE A 24 20.56 -10.11 30.51
C ILE A 24 19.24 -9.35 30.32
N GLU A 25 18.94 -8.36 31.19
CA GLU A 25 17.72 -7.56 31.10
C GLU A 25 17.83 -6.49 29.99
N GLU A 26 19.00 -5.84 29.85
CA GLU A 26 19.27 -4.88 28.77
C GLU A 26 19.28 -5.53 27.37
N ASP A 27 19.71 -6.78 27.24
CA ASP A 27 19.66 -7.53 25.99
C ASP A 27 18.24 -7.97 25.62
N VAL A 28 17.42 -8.34 26.61
CA VAL A 28 16.01 -8.67 26.41
C VAL A 28 15.25 -7.43 25.95
N ASP A 29 15.49 -6.28 26.56
CA ASP A 29 14.84 -5.02 26.19
C ASP A 29 15.25 -4.54 24.79
N ARG A 30 16.53 -4.68 24.43
CA ARG A 30 17.02 -4.35 23.09
C ARG A 30 16.41 -5.25 22.02
N LYS A 31 16.30 -6.55 22.30
CA LYS A 31 15.72 -7.52 21.37
C LYS A 31 14.20 -7.38 21.27
N ALA A 32 13.52 -7.10 22.38
CA ALA A 32 12.09 -6.81 22.43
C ALA A 32 11.75 -5.52 21.66
N ALA A 33 12.54 -4.46 21.83
CA ALA A 33 12.38 -3.21 21.08
C ALA A 33 12.60 -3.42 19.57
N TRP A 34 13.55 -4.27 19.18
CA TRP A 34 13.79 -4.62 17.78
C TRP A 34 12.64 -5.43 17.18
N LEU A 35 12.12 -6.43 17.92
CA LEU A 35 10.97 -7.23 17.50
C LEU A 35 9.70 -6.39 17.39
N LEU A 36 9.47 -5.46 18.33
CA LEU A 36 8.32 -4.56 18.29
C LEU A 36 8.38 -3.66 17.05
N LYS A 37 9.56 -3.10 16.74
CA LYS A 37 9.77 -2.31 15.51
C LYS A 37 9.57 -3.14 14.25
N ALA A 38 10.04 -4.38 14.23
CA ALA A 38 9.84 -5.29 13.10
C ALA A 38 8.35 -5.60 12.90
N PHE A 39 7.60 -5.82 13.99
CA PHE A 39 6.18 -6.08 13.92
C PHE A 39 5.38 -4.85 13.48
N VAL A 40 5.70 -3.67 14.01
CA VAL A 40 5.08 -2.39 13.58
C VAL A 40 5.43 -2.09 12.12
N GLY A 41 6.68 -2.31 11.72
CA GLY A 41 7.11 -2.17 10.33
C GLY A 41 6.39 -3.13 9.40
N ALA A 42 6.29 -4.41 9.77
CA ALA A 42 5.56 -5.42 9.02
C ALA A 42 4.06 -5.11 8.92
N THR A 43 3.44 -4.66 10.01
CA THR A 43 2.02 -4.29 10.03
C THR A 43 1.79 -3.03 9.18
N ALA A 44 2.69 -2.04 9.25
CA ALA A 44 2.61 -0.84 8.42
C ALA A 44 2.80 -1.15 6.93
N VAL A 45 3.72 -2.05 6.59
CA VAL A 45 3.92 -2.55 5.22
C VAL A 45 2.69 -3.33 4.75
N TYR A 46 2.15 -4.21 5.59
CA TYR A 46 0.96 -5.01 5.28
C TYR A 46 -0.27 -4.13 5.06
N VAL A 47 -0.55 -3.20 5.97
CA VAL A 47 -1.65 -2.24 5.86
C VAL A 47 -1.44 -1.32 4.66
N GLY A 48 -0.20 -0.88 4.38
CA GLY A 48 0.13 -0.12 3.18
C GLY A 48 -0.20 -0.89 1.90
N CYS A 49 0.17 -2.18 1.83
CA CYS A 49 -0.18 -3.04 0.71
C CYS A 49 -1.67 -3.38 0.63
N GLN A 50 -2.42 -3.34 1.74
CA GLN A 50 -3.86 -3.59 1.78
C GLN A 50 -4.71 -2.34 1.47
N PHE A 51 -4.27 -1.16 1.86
CA PHE A 51 -4.95 0.11 1.55
C PHE A 51 -4.73 0.56 0.11
N PHE A 52 -3.57 0.24 -0.48
CA PHE A 52 -3.25 0.59 -1.86
C PHE A 52 -4.26 0.06 -2.89
N PRO A 53 -4.71 -1.22 -2.84
CA PRO A 53 -5.74 -1.72 -3.75
C PRO A 53 -7.12 -1.11 -3.51
N LEU A 54 -7.43 -0.62 -2.31
CA LEU A 54 -8.73 0.01 -2.00
C LEU A 54 -8.93 1.36 -2.73
N MET A 55 -7.85 2.11 -2.96
CA MET A 55 -7.92 3.32 -3.79
C MET A 55 -8.17 3.00 -5.27
N GLY A 56 -7.74 1.85 -5.77
CA GLY A 56 -7.95 1.46 -7.15
C GLY A 56 -9.42 1.30 -7.51
N GLU A 57 -10.21 0.67 -6.64
CA GLU A 57 -11.61 0.33 -6.96
C GLU A 57 -12.55 1.53 -7.04
N SER A 58 -12.44 2.43 -6.06
CA SER A 58 -13.18 3.69 -6.04
C SER A 58 -12.82 4.56 -7.24
N MET A 59 -11.55 4.59 -7.64
CA MET A 59 -11.06 5.32 -8.82
C MET A 59 -11.59 4.72 -10.13
N MET A 60 -11.72 3.39 -10.23
CA MET A 60 -12.32 2.73 -11.39
C MET A 60 -13.82 3.07 -11.50
N GLN A 61 -14.56 2.96 -10.39
CA GLN A 61 -15.98 3.29 -10.35
C GLN A 61 -16.24 4.75 -10.74
N GLN A 62 -15.43 5.69 -10.23
CA GLN A 62 -15.52 7.10 -10.60
C GLN A 62 -15.20 7.32 -12.08
N SER A 63 -14.22 6.61 -12.64
CA SER A 63 -13.87 6.70 -14.06
C SER A 63 -15.01 6.20 -14.96
N VAL A 64 -15.68 5.12 -14.58
CA VAL A 64 -16.86 4.59 -15.29
C VAL A 64 -18.09 5.49 -15.11
N ALA A 65 -18.22 6.17 -13.97
CA ALA A 65 -19.27 7.16 -13.74
C ALA A 65 -19.05 8.43 -14.58
N LEU A 66 -17.80 8.87 -14.75
CA LEU A 66 -17.43 10.02 -15.58
C LEU A 66 -17.77 9.80 -17.06
N LEU A 67 -17.73 8.56 -17.54
CA LEU A 67 -18.16 8.19 -18.90
C LEU A 67 -19.68 8.36 -19.13
N ARG A 68 -20.50 8.36 -18.06
CA ARG A 68 -21.96 8.57 -18.14
C ARG A 68 -22.35 10.03 -18.24
N VAL A 69 -21.45 10.95 -17.90
CA VAL A 69 -21.72 12.39 -17.93
C VAL A 69 -21.83 12.87 -19.38
N LYS A 70 -22.78 13.77 -19.67
CA LYS A 70 -23.03 14.26 -21.05
C LYS A 70 -21.88 15.10 -21.62
N ASP A 71 -21.11 15.73 -20.75
CA ASP A 71 -20.05 16.65 -21.15
C ASP A 71 -18.81 15.90 -21.69
N PRO A 72 -18.38 16.18 -22.93
CA PRO A 72 -17.29 15.47 -23.60
C PRO A 72 -15.95 15.58 -22.86
N LEU A 73 -15.70 16.65 -22.08
CA LEU A 73 -14.45 16.81 -21.32
C LEU A 73 -14.32 15.76 -20.21
N PHE A 74 -15.42 15.49 -19.50
CA PHE A 74 -15.44 14.50 -18.43
C PHE A 74 -15.39 13.06 -18.96
N LYS A 75 -16.04 12.79 -20.09
CA LYS A 75 -15.92 11.49 -20.78
C LYS A 75 -14.47 11.19 -21.15
N ARG A 76 -13.76 12.18 -21.69
CA ARG A 76 -12.36 12.06 -22.08
C ARG A 76 -11.44 11.78 -20.90
N MET A 77 -11.65 12.49 -19.80
CA MET A 77 -10.90 12.28 -18.56
C MET A 77 -11.16 10.89 -17.98
N GLY A 78 -12.42 10.44 -17.98
CA GLY A 78 -12.82 9.10 -17.57
C GLY A 78 -12.15 8.01 -18.40
N ALA A 79 -12.20 8.11 -19.73
CA ALA A 79 -11.56 7.16 -20.64
C ALA A 79 -10.03 7.11 -20.46
N SER A 80 -9.38 8.28 -20.37
CA SER A 80 -7.93 8.37 -20.17
C SER A 80 -7.50 7.79 -18.81
N ARG A 81 -8.32 7.96 -17.78
CA ARG A 81 -8.07 7.36 -16.46
C ARG A 81 -8.29 5.85 -16.48
N LEU A 82 -9.31 5.38 -17.19
CA LEU A 82 -9.63 3.96 -17.32
C LEU A 82 -8.50 3.19 -18.04
N SER A 83 -7.91 3.77 -19.09
CA SER A 83 -6.75 3.16 -19.78
C SER A 83 -5.54 2.99 -18.87
N ARG A 84 -5.32 3.93 -17.94
CA ARG A 84 -4.22 3.88 -16.97
C ARG A 84 -4.46 2.90 -15.83
N ILE A 85 -5.72 2.54 -15.54
CA ILE A 85 -6.04 1.54 -14.49
C ILE A 85 -6.04 0.12 -15.06
N ALA A 86 -6.24 -0.03 -16.37
CA ALA A 86 -6.21 -1.30 -17.10
C ALA A 86 -4.79 -1.87 -17.29
N ILE A 87 -4.00 -1.94 -16.21
CA ILE A 87 -2.63 -2.49 -16.22
C ILE A 87 -2.65 -4.00 -15.90
N ASP A 88 -3.46 -4.41 -14.92
CA ASP A 88 -3.53 -5.79 -14.46
C ASP A 88 -4.81 -6.48 -14.92
N ASP A 89 -4.70 -7.78 -15.19
CA ASP A 89 -5.80 -8.65 -15.64
C ASP A 89 -7.03 -8.59 -14.73
N GLU A 90 -6.81 -8.55 -13.41
CA GLU A 90 -7.87 -8.44 -12.40
C GLU A 90 -8.64 -7.11 -12.54
N ARG A 91 -7.90 -6.01 -12.75
CA ARG A 91 -8.49 -4.68 -12.95
C ARG A 91 -9.24 -4.60 -14.28
N ARG A 92 -8.70 -5.21 -15.35
CA ARG A 92 -9.38 -5.29 -16.65
C ARG A 92 -10.71 -6.03 -16.51
N SER A 93 -10.71 -7.21 -15.88
CA SER A 93 -11.94 -8.00 -15.65
C SER A 93 -13.00 -7.20 -14.90
N LYS A 94 -12.61 -6.51 -13.83
CA LYS A 94 -13.53 -5.67 -13.05
C LYS A 94 -14.11 -4.50 -13.86
N ILE A 95 -13.31 -3.86 -14.72
CA ILE A 95 -13.78 -2.81 -15.63
C ILE A 95 -14.83 -3.35 -16.61
N VAL A 96 -14.67 -4.58 -17.09
CA VAL A 96 -15.66 -5.26 -17.94
C VAL A 96 -16.96 -5.50 -17.16
N GLU A 97 -16.88 -6.02 -15.94
CA GLU A 97 -18.05 -6.26 -15.08
C GLU A 97 -18.83 -4.97 -14.77
N MET A 98 -18.13 -3.84 -14.58
CA MET A 98 -18.77 -2.54 -14.37
C MET A 98 -19.38 -1.94 -15.66
N GLY A 99 -19.32 -2.63 -16.79
CA GLY A 99 -19.85 -2.17 -18.08
C GLY A 99 -19.00 -1.08 -18.73
N GLY A 100 -17.71 -0.96 -18.37
CA GLY A 100 -16.80 0.05 -18.91
C GLY A 100 -16.65 -0.03 -20.43
N ILE A 101 -16.58 -1.26 -20.99
CA ILE A 101 -16.46 -1.47 -22.45
C ILE A 101 -17.67 -0.91 -23.19
N SER A 102 -18.89 -1.22 -22.73
CA SER A 102 -20.13 -0.71 -23.36
C SER A 102 -20.17 0.82 -23.35
N GLN A 103 -19.71 1.45 -22.27
CA GLN A 103 -19.61 2.90 -22.20
C GLN A 103 -18.55 3.50 -23.12
N LEU A 104 -17.40 2.82 -23.30
CA LEU A 104 -16.38 3.25 -24.25
C LEU A 104 -16.88 3.14 -25.70
N ILE A 105 -17.63 2.09 -26.05
CA ILE A 105 -18.24 1.93 -27.37
C ILE A 105 -19.29 3.03 -27.60
N ASN A 106 -20.18 3.26 -26.64
CA ASN A 106 -21.15 4.36 -26.71
C ASN A 106 -20.47 5.73 -26.83
N MET A 107 -19.31 5.91 -26.19
CA MET A 107 -18.50 7.12 -26.33
C MET A 107 -17.88 7.24 -27.73
N LEU A 108 -17.50 6.15 -28.40
CA LEU A 108 -17.07 6.19 -29.81
C LEU A 108 -18.19 6.60 -30.76
N GLU A 109 -19.42 6.12 -30.52
CA GLU A 109 -20.59 6.42 -31.34
C GLU A 109 -21.12 7.85 -31.11
N THR A 110 -21.07 8.33 -29.86
CA THR A 110 -21.67 9.62 -29.47
C THR A 110 -20.68 10.79 -29.39
N ALA A 111 -19.37 10.54 -29.52
CA ALA A 111 -18.35 11.60 -29.38
C ALA A 111 -18.42 12.60 -30.56
N PRO A 112 -18.57 13.91 -30.25
CA PRO A 112 -18.61 14.94 -31.28
C PRO A 112 -17.23 15.22 -31.90
N ASP A 113 -16.15 14.93 -31.17
CA ASP A 113 -14.78 15.23 -31.56
C ASP A 113 -13.89 13.98 -31.65
N ASP A 114 -12.97 13.97 -32.63
CA ASP A 114 -12.01 12.87 -32.83
C ASP A 114 -11.06 12.70 -31.64
N CYS A 115 -10.84 13.79 -30.91
CA CYS A 115 -10.02 13.86 -29.73
C CYS A 115 -10.54 12.95 -28.59
N THR A 116 -11.85 13.01 -28.33
CA THR A 116 -12.58 12.16 -27.38
C THR A 116 -12.64 10.71 -27.88
N ARG A 117 -12.88 10.51 -29.17
CA ARG A 117 -12.91 9.19 -29.81
C ARG A 117 -11.56 8.45 -29.69
N ARG A 118 -10.45 9.18 -29.84
CA ARG A 118 -9.09 8.66 -29.69
C ARG A 118 -8.81 8.16 -28.28
N GLU A 119 -9.28 8.86 -27.25
CA GLU A 119 -9.09 8.42 -25.86
C GLU A 119 -9.93 7.17 -25.54
N ALA A 120 -11.14 7.08 -26.07
CA ALA A 120 -11.96 5.87 -25.94
C ALA A 120 -11.29 4.65 -26.62
N MET A 121 -10.72 4.85 -27.82
CA MET A 121 -9.98 3.81 -28.53
C MET A 121 -8.72 3.36 -27.76
N LYS A 122 -7.96 4.29 -27.19
CA LYS A 122 -6.80 3.96 -26.34
C LYS A 122 -7.20 3.11 -25.13
N ALA A 123 -8.33 3.45 -24.49
CA ALA A 123 -8.84 2.69 -23.35
C ALA A 123 -9.27 1.27 -23.75
N LEU A 124 -9.95 1.12 -24.88
CA LEU A 124 -10.28 -0.20 -25.43
C LEU A 124 -9.04 -1.01 -25.79
N ALA A 125 -8.02 -0.38 -26.40
CA ALA A 125 -6.75 -1.04 -26.72
C ALA A 125 -6.03 -1.53 -25.44
N ALA A 126 -6.04 -0.74 -24.36
CA ALA A 126 -5.48 -1.17 -23.08
C ALA A 126 -6.24 -2.35 -22.47
N LEU A 127 -7.56 -2.37 -22.58
CA LEU A 127 -8.39 -3.49 -22.12
C LEU A 127 -8.21 -4.77 -22.97
N SER A 128 -7.82 -4.61 -24.24
CA SER A 128 -7.60 -5.72 -25.17
C SER A 128 -6.21 -6.36 -25.08
N GLN A 129 -5.23 -5.72 -24.42
CA GLN A 129 -3.85 -6.23 -24.32
C GLN A 129 -3.70 -7.37 -23.28
N SER A 130 -4.57 -8.37 -23.38
CA SER A 130 -4.52 -9.57 -22.54
C SER A 130 -3.53 -10.61 -23.04
#